data_AF-A0A6M8VG97-F1
#
_entry.id   AF-A0A6M8VG97-F1
#
_cell.length_a   1.000
_cell.length_b   1.000
_cell.length_c   1.000
_cell.angle_alpha   90.00
_cell.angle_beta   90.00
_cell.angle_gamma   90.00
#
_symmetry.space_group_name_H-M   'P 1'
#
loop_
_entity.id
_entity.type
_entity.pdbx_description
1 polymer ?
#
loop_
_entity_poly.entity_id
_entity_poly.type
_entity_poly.pdbx_seq_one_letter_code
_entity_poly.pdbx_strand_id
1 'polypeptide(L)'
;MKNFSNSFLVWSMFSFAMVATSLLFNISCSSSKYIPEKLETALQQEIRKYEKDKSHISIQFKGKTISSINEDMKSKLKEAGISIESVIGDIFTASGSVESIKKTTLLEFVVFLESAKQMDLKSK
;
A
#
# COMPACT_ATOMS: atom_id res chain seq x y z
N MET A 1 41.23 -50.87 25.98
CA MET A 1 40.34 -49.99 26.77
C MET A 1 40.47 -48.58 26.22
N LYS A 2 39.34 -47.88 26.03
CA LYS A 2 39.17 -46.50 25.49
C LYS A 2 39.03 -46.39 23.96
N ASN A 3 37.96 -46.97 23.44
CA ASN A 3 37.17 -46.33 22.38
C ASN A 3 36.41 -45.17 23.04
N PHE A 4 36.85 -43.93 22.83
CA PHE A 4 36.16 -42.77 23.39
C PHE A 4 35.96 -41.71 22.31
N SER A 5 34.68 -41.63 21.90
CA SER A 5 33.97 -40.39 21.59
C SER A 5 34.38 -39.58 20.36
N ASN A 6 34.10 -40.12 19.17
CA ASN A 6 33.82 -39.30 17.97
C ASN A 6 32.33 -39.09 17.73
N SER A 7 31.44 -39.63 18.60
CA SER A 7 29.99 -39.52 18.44
C SER A 7 29.40 -38.22 19.03
N PHE A 8 30.13 -37.54 19.92
CA PHE A 8 29.58 -36.39 20.65
C PHE A 8 29.61 -35.07 19.86
N LEU A 9 30.48 -34.94 18.85
CA LEU A 9 30.63 -33.71 18.06
C LEU A 9 29.68 -33.62 16.86
N VAL A 10 29.15 -34.74 16.38
CA VAL A 10 28.25 -34.75 15.21
C VAL A 10 26.81 -34.37 15.59
N TRP A 11 26.42 -34.59 16.84
CA TRP A 11 25.06 -34.31 17.32
C TRP A 11 24.80 -32.83 17.68
N SER A 12 25.85 -32.04 17.96
CA SER A 12 25.67 -30.63 18.31
C SER A 12 25.48 -29.70 17.10
N MET A 13 25.89 -30.14 15.90
CA MET A 13 25.77 -29.31 14.69
C MET A 13 24.41 -29.42 14.00
N PHE A 14 23.63 -30.47 14.24
CA PHE A 14 22.30 -30.63 13.67
C PHE A 14 21.23 -29.77 14.36
N SER A 15 21.46 -29.29 15.58
CA SER A 15 20.50 -28.42 16.28
C SER A 15 20.56 -26.94 15.86
N PHE A 16 21.68 -26.47 15.29
CA PHE A 16 21.82 -25.06 14.92
C PHE A 16 21.23 -24.72 13.54
N ALA A 17 21.16 -25.69 12.62
CA ALA A 17 20.65 -25.46 11.27
C ALA A 17 19.11 -25.31 11.21
N MET A 18 18.38 -25.87 12.17
CA MET A 18 16.90 -25.84 12.17
C MET A 18 16.31 -24.54 12.76
N VAL A 19 17.11 -23.78 13.53
CA VAL A 19 16.70 -22.48 14.11
C VAL A 19 16.95 -21.32 13.13
N ALA A 20 17.85 -21.48 12.16
CA ALA A 20 18.14 -20.43 11.18
C ALA A 20 17.09 -20.32 10.05
N THR A 21 16.38 -21.40 9.73
CA THR A 21 15.34 -21.40 8.68
C THR A 21 13.98 -20.87 9.16
N SER A 22 13.78 -20.71 10.47
CA SER A 22 12.56 -20.14 11.04
C SER A 22 12.53 -18.60 11.07
N LEU A 23 13.64 -17.92 10.74
CA LEU A 23 13.70 -16.45 10.67
C LEU A 23 13.12 -15.83 9.39
N LEU A 24 12.75 -16.63 8.38
CA LEU A 24 12.18 -16.11 7.13
C LEU A 24 10.65 -15.91 7.16
N PHE A 25 9.98 -16.16 8.28
CA PHE A 25 8.51 -16.03 8.39
C PHE A 25 7.98 -14.70 8.94
N ASN A 26 8.83 -13.67 9.06
CA ASN A 26 8.38 -12.32 9.41
C ASN A 26 8.38 -11.36 8.20
N ILE A 27 7.78 -11.76 7.08
CA ILE A 27 7.12 -10.77 6.22
C ILE A 27 5.81 -10.44 6.93
N SER A 28 5.92 -9.63 7.99
CA SER A 28 4.78 -9.03 8.64
C SER A 28 3.90 -8.43 7.56
N CYS A 29 2.68 -8.96 7.48
CA CYS A 29 1.58 -8.35 6.78
C CYS A 29 1.38 -6.97 7.39
N SER A 30 2.06 -5.96 6.83
CA SER A 30 1.94 -4.58 7.24
C SER A 30 0.51 -4.19 6.93
N SER A 31 -0.36 -4.21 7.94
CA SER A 31 -1.64 -3.55 7.86
C SER A 31 -1.30 -2.08 7.60
N SER A 32 -1.41 -1.69 6.34
CA SER A 32 -1.12 -0.33 5.91
C SER A 32 -2.09 0.55 6.68
N LYS A 33 -1.60 1.33 7.65
CA LYS A 33 -2.42 2.35 8.29
C LYS A 33 -2.88 3.30 7.18
N TYR A 34 -4.19 3.42 6.99
CA TYR A 34 -4.81 4.39 6.09
C TYR A 34 -6.08 4.89 6.77
N ILE A 35 -6.65 5.99 6.29
CA ILE A 35 -7.85 6.63 6.85
C ILE A 35 -9.03 6.31 5.93
N PRO A 36 -9.87 5.29 6.24
CA PRO A 36 -10.97 4.89 5.36
C PRO A 36 -12.02 5.99 5.18
N GLU A 37 -12.17 6.87 6.15
CA GLU A 37 -13.13 7.98 6.13
C GLU A 37 -12.82 9.01 5.03
N LYS A 38 -11.56 9.07 4.59
CA LYS A 38 -11.13 9.90 3.45
C LYS A 38 -11.35 9.23 2.09
N LEU A 39 -11.90 8.02 2.05
CA LEU A 39 -12.16 7.28 0.82
C LEU A 39 -13.66 7.14 0.59
N GLU A 40 -14.09 7.42 -0.63
CA GLU A 40 -15.43 7.08 -1.08
C GLU A 40 -15.69 5.57 -1.04
N THR A 41 -16.91 5.17 -0.68
CA THR A 41 -17.33 3.76 -0.61
C THR A 41 -17.00 2.96 -1.88
N ALA A 42 -17.21 3.51 -3.08
CA ALA A 42 -16.89 2.81 -4.32
C ALA A 42 -15.38 2.59 -4.49
N LEU A 43 -14.58 3.61 -4.18
CA LEU A 43 -13.12 3.50 -4.21
C LEU A 43 -12.62 2.49 -3.16
N GLN A 44 -13.23 2.45 -1.97
CA GLN A 44 -12.92 1.44 -0.95
C GLN A 44 -13.21 0.02 -1.45
N GLN A 45 -14.35 -0.19 -2.12
CA GLN A 45 -14.72 -1.49 -2.69
C GLN A 45 -13.75 -1.91 -3.80
N GLU A 46 -13.37 -0.97 -4.66
CA GLU A 46 -12.40 -1.18 -5.73
C GLU A 46 -11.03 -1.58 -5.16
N ILE A 47 -10.54 -0.87 -4.14
CA ILE A 47 -9.32 -1.21 -3.41
C ILE A 47 -9.41 -2.63 -2.83
N ARG A 48 -10.47 -2.96 -2.09
CA ARG A 48 -10.64 -4.29 -1.46
C ARG A 48 -10.65 -5.42 -2.48
N LYS A 49 -11.25 -5.19 -3.66
CA LYS A 49 -11.24 -6.15 -4.77
C LYS A 49 -9.80 -6.41 -5.25
N TYR A 50 -9.05 -5.35 -5.55
CA TYR A 50 -7.68 -5.49 -6.04
C TYR A 50 -6.71 -6.07 -5.01
N GLU A 51 -6.93 -5.84 -3.71
CA GLU A 51 -6.18 -6.49 -2.64
C GLU A 51 -6.42 -8.00 -2.60
N LYS A 52 -7.68 -8.42 -2.73
CA LYS A 52 -8.05 -9.84 -2.75
C LYS A 52 -7.44 -10.56 -3.95
N ASP A 53 -7.46 -9.90 -5.10
CA ASP A 53 -6.98 -10.46 -6.37
C ASP A 53 -5.44 -10.39 -6.50
N LYS A 54 -4.74 -9.83 -5.49
CA LYS A 54 -3.28 -9.55 -5.52
C LYS A 54 -2.85 -8.85 -6.80
N SER A 55 -3.70 -7.95 -7.29
CA SER A 55 -3.52 -7.33 -8.58
C SER A 55 -2.70 -6.05 -8.45
N HIS A 56 -1.63 -5.93 -9.24
CA HIS A 56 -0.77 -4.75 -9.29
C HIS A 56 -1.32 -3.69 -10.28
N ILE A 57 -2.63 -3.50 -10.32
CA ILE A 57 -3.28 -2.57 -11.24
C ILE A 57 -3.26 -1.14 -10.66
N SER A 58 -3.07 -0.17 -11.55
CA SER A 58 -3.22 1.25 -11.25
C SER A 58 -4.69 1.65 -11.29
N ILE A 59 -5.18 2.27 -10.22
CA ILE A 59 -6.57 2.74 -10.07
C ILE A 59 -6.59 4.23 -10.36
N GLN A 60 -7.53 4.69 -11.20
CA GLN A 60 -7.78 6.11 -11.43
C GLN A 60 -8.77 6.66 -10.40
N PHE A 61 -8.46 7.81 -9.83
CA PHE A 61 -9.25 8.44 -8.79
C PHE A 61 -9.14 9.96 -8.87
N LYS A 62 -10.03 10.64 -8.15
CA LYS A 62 -9.97 12.08 -7.92
C LYS A 62 -9.72 12.33 -6.46
N GLY A 63 -9.01 13.41 -6.16
CA GLY A 63 -8.76 13.82 -4.79
C GLY A 63 -9.06 15.29 -4.58
N LYS A 64 -9.60 15.59 -3.40
CA LYS A 64 -9.83 16.95 -2.91
C LYS A 64 -8.83 17.28 -1.81
N THR A 65 -8.25 18.46 -1.87
CA THR A 65 -7.33 19.00 -0.87
C THR A 65 -7.99 20.11 -0.04
N ILE A 66 -7.37 20.48 1.07
CA ILE A 66 -7.87 21.55 1.97
C ILE A 66 -7.81 22.95 1.34
N SER A 67 -6.98 23.13 0.32
CA SER A 67 -6.73 24.40 -0.36
C SER A 67 -6.22 24.14 -1.78
N SER A 68 -6.06 25.20 -2.58
CA SER A 68 -5.53 25.09 -3.93
C SER A 68 -4.16 24.42 -3.98
N ILE A 69 -4.01 23.48 -4.90
CA ILE A 69 -2.86 22.59 -4.96
C ILE A 69 -1.63 23.36 -5.44
N ASN A 70 -0.60 23.40 -4.59
CA ASN A 70 0.71 24.00 -4.88
C ASN A 70 1.77 22.93 -5.22
N GLU A 71 2.99 23.35 -5.55
CA GLU A 71 4.08 22.45 -5.94
C GLU A 71 4.57 21.54 -4.80
N ASP A 72 4.50 21.98 -3.54
CA ASP A 72 4.84 21.13 -2.37
C ASP A 72 3.86 19.97 -2.24
N MET A 73 2.56 20.25 -2.35
CA MET A 73 1.50 19.22 -2.33
C MET A 73 1.66 18.24 -3.50
N LYS A 74 1.96 18.73 -4.71
CA LYS A 74 2.23 17.87 -5.88
C LYS A 74 3.43 16.95 -5.63
N SER A 75 4.48 17.47 -5.01
CA SER A 75 5.69 16.69 -4.69
C SER A 75 5.37 15.58 -3.69
N LYS A 76 4.64 15.90 -2.60
CA LYS A 76 4.19 14.90 -1.61
C LYS A 76 3.28 13.83 -2.19
N LEU A 77 2.39 14.19 -3.12
CA LEU A 77 1.56 13.23 -3.86
C LEU A 77 2.43 12.28 -4.70
N LYS A 78 3.42 12.80 -5.43
CA LYS A 78 4.35 11.98 -6.22
C LYS A 78 5.20 11.06 -5.34
N GLU A 79 5.70 11.56 -4.21
CA GLU A 79 6.44 10.77 -3.21
C GLU A 79 5.57 9.64 -2.62
N ALA A 80 4.27 9.86 -2.49
CA ALA A 80 3.31 8.83 -2.09
C ALA A 80 3.05 7.77 -3.17
N GLY A 81 3.64 7.90 -4.36
CA GLY A 81 3.48 6.97 -5.49
C GLY A 81 2.30 7.30 -6.41
N ILE A 82 1.78 8.53 -6.35
CA ILE A 82 0.65 8.99 -7.18
C ILE A 82 1.15 9.68 -8.44
N SER A 83 0.59 9.28 -9.59
CA SER A 83 0.77 9.96 -10.86
C SER A 83 -0.36 10.95 -11.09
N ILE A 84 -0.08 12.23 -10.89
CA ILE A 84 -1.04 13.32 -11.12
C ILE A 84 -1.24 13.53 -12.62
N GLU A 85 -2.50 13.56 -13.06
CA GLU A 85 -2.90 13.77 -14.45
C GLU A 85 -3.37 15.21 -14.70
N SER A 86 -4.20 15.74 -13.79
CA SER A 86 -4.69 17.12 -13.87
C SER A 86 -4.93 17.72 -12.50
N VAL A 87 -4.90 19.05 -12.44
CA VAL A 87 -5.13 19.84 -11.22
C VAL A 87 -6.02 21.03 -11.57
N ILE A 88 -7.11 21.21 -10.83
CA ILE A 88 -8.05 22.32 -10.96
C ILE A 88 -8.38 22.83 -9.55
N GLY A 89 -7.82 23.97 -9.15
CA GLY A 89 -8.04 24.52 -7.81
C GLY A 89 -7.55 23.57 -6.71
N ASP A 90 -8.47 23.10 -5.88
CA ASP A 90 -8.27 22.15 -4.77
C ASP A 90 -8.57 20.69 -5.17
N ILE A 91 -8.76 20.40 -6.47
CA ILE A 91 -9.08 19.07 -6.98
C ILE A 91 -7.95 18.59 -7.90
N PHE A 92 -7.61 17.31 -7.80
CA PHE A 92 -6.73 16.63 -8.75
C PHE A 92 -7.34 15.34 -9.29
N THR A 93 -6.98 14.97 -10.51
CA THR A 93 -7.14 13.62 -11.04
C THR A 93 -5.80 12.92 -11.06
N ALA A 94 -5.79 11.65 -10.71
CA ALA A 94 -4.55 10.89 -10.64
C ALA A 94 -4.80 9.39 -10.74
N SER A 95 -3.70 8.67 -10.91
CA SER A 95 -3.65 7.22 -10.87
C SER A 95 -2.56 6.73 -9.92
N GLY A 96 -2.78 5.56 -9.31
CA GLY A 96 -1.83 4.97 -8.39
C GLY A 96 -2.20 3.55 -7.98
N SER A 97 -1.24 2.85 -7.37
CA SER A 97 -1.49 1.53 -6.78
C SER A 97 -2.35 1.64 -5.52
N VAL A 98 -2.94 0.52 -5.08
CA VAL A 98 -3.67 0.44 -3.81
C VAL A 98 -2.85 1.00 -2.64
N GLU A 99 -1.57 0.63 -2.56
CA GLU A 99 -0.69 1.10 -1.48
C GLU A 99 -0.48 2.62 -1.54
N SER A 100 -0.32 3.17 -2.75
CA SER A 100 -0.10 4.60 -2.96
C SER A 100 -1.34 5.42 -2.60
N ILE A 101 -2.53 4.92 -2.95
CA ILE A 101 -3.81 5.54 -2.57
C ILE A 101 -3.97 5.53 -1.06
N LYS A 102 -3.67 4.41 -0.40
CA LYS A 102 -3.69 4.31 1.07
C LYS A 102 -2.73 5.30 1.73
N LYS A 103 -1.49 5.40 1.25
CA LYS A 103 -0.51 6.42 1.72
C LYS A 103 -1.02 7.84 1.53
N THR A 104 -1.70 8.11 0.42
CA THR A 104 -2.26 9.43 0.11
C THR A 104 -3.30 9.87 1.15
N THR A 105 -4.07 8.95 1.74
CA THR A 105 -5.02 9.30 2.82
C THR A 105 -4.33 9.84 4.08
N LEU A 106 -3.06 9.49 4.30
CA LEU A 106 -2.27 9.94 5.46
C LEU A 106 -1.76 11.37 5.31
N LEU A 107 -1.79 11.93 4.10
CA LEU A 107 -1.40 13.31 3.87
C LEU A 107 -2.44 14.24 4.52
N GLU A 108 -1.96 15.13 5.41
CA GLU A 108 -2.82 16.01 6.20
C GLU A 108 -3.70 16.90 5.33
N PHE A 109 -3.17 17.34 4.19
CA PHE A 109 -3.87 18.24 3.27
C PHE A 109 -4.90 17.53 2.38
N VAL A 110 -4.92 16.20 2.34
CA VAL A 110 -5.91 15.44 1.57
C VAL A 110 -7.18 15.32 2.39
N VAL A 111 -8.29 15.80 1.84
CA VAL A 111 -9.61 15.79 2.48
C VAL A 111 -10.35 14.52 2.12
N PHE A 112 -10.41 14.18 0.83
CA PHE A 112 -11.24 13.10 0.33
C PHE A 112 -10.74 12.57 -1.02
N LEU A 113 -10.88 11.27 -1.26
CA LEU A 113 -10.57 10.59 -2.51
C LEU A 113 -11.80 9.80 -3.01
N GLU A 114 -12.08 9.86 -4.31
CA GLU A 114 -13.25 9.23 -4.95
C GLU A 114 -12.87 8.51 -6.26
N SER A 115 -13.65 7.50 -6.66
CA SER A 115 -13.35 6.75 -7.88
C SER A 115 -13.65 7.59 -9.12
N ALA A 116 -12.73 7.61 -10.08
CA ALA A 116 -12.93 8.35 -11.32
C ALA A 116 -14.06 7.76 -12.20
N LYS A 117 -14.42 6.48 -11.98
CA LYS A 117 -15.44 5.76 -12.75
C LYS A 117 -16.88 6.24 -12.50
N GLN A 118 -17.15 6.92 -11.39
CA GLN A 118 -18.52 7.32 -11.06
C GLN A 118 -19.11 8.43 -11.94
N MET A 119 -18.36 8.95 -12.92
CA MET A 119 -18.90 9.89 -13.90
C MET A 119 -19.62 9.24 -15.09
N ASP A 120 -19.56 7.91 -15.24
CA ASP A 120 -20.13 7.20 -16.40
C ASP A 120 -21.60 6.79 -16.25
N LEU A 121 -22.37 7.48 -15.39
CA LEU A 121 -23.79 7.20 -15.18
C LEU A 121 -24.64 8.45 -15.35
N LYS A 122 -24.86 8.82 -16.62
CA LYS A 122 -26.15 9.25 -17.23
C LYS A 122 -25.94 9.81 -18.65
N SER A 123 -25.41 9.01 -19.57
CA SER A 123 -25.79 9.17 -20.98
C SER A 123 -27.03 8.32 -21.21
N LYS A 124 -28.19 8.95 -21.10
CA LYS A 124 -29.49 8.38 -21.46
C LYS A 124 -29.75 8.62 -22.94
#